data_AF-A0A5E4BVH1-F1
#
_entry.id   AF-A0A5E4BVH1-F1
#
_cell.length_a   1.000
_cell.length_b   1.000
_cell.length_c   1.000
_cell.angle_alpha   90.00
_cell.angle_beta   90.00
_cell.angle_gamma   90.00
#
_symmetry.space_group_name_H-M   'P 1'
#
loop_
_entity.id
_entity.type
_entity.pdbx_description
1 polymer ?
#
loop_
_entity_poly.entity_id
_entity_poly.type
_entity_poly.pdbx_seq_one_letter_code
_entity_poly.pdbx_strand_id
1 'polypeptide(L)'
;MVAVLPWLRGFMEEGVPNWAVSQALEEDTQAGLHGLSVSGQKRSRGGAGRPRKDLVFEEIVWRPAATEAMTNSRWVKTVKRPLVAVTDLERRHQEKVQMQAEIKRINDENQRKKAELLAQENLAEQMVMEFTKKKMAREAEFEAEQNRIRREKEKEFTRLRALQERAQDYQAEQDALRAKRNQEAADREWRRKEKEDAQKKIETEAKLRKTRMEQVAFKEHRLAVQVQQDREEFERILRAQREQIEKEKMEEEKKASGRLQHANELRRQVRENQQKQVQNRIATFEEGRRLKEEAQKRRERIDDIKKKKLEELRATGLPEKYCIEAERKANILPTTSVN
;
A
#
# COMPACT_ATOMS: atom_id res chain seq x y z
N MET A 1 24.60 38.60 18.62
CA MET A 1 24.64 39.24 17.28
C MET A 1 25.49 38.34 16.40
N VAL A 2 25.04 37.63 15.38
CA VAL A 2 23.80 37.60 14.59
C VAL A 2 23.54 36.12 14.27
N ALA A 3 22.29 35.70 14.32
CA ALA A 3 21.84 34.34 14.07
C ALA A 3 21.84 34.03 12.57
N VAL A 4 22.40 32.89 12.18
CA VAL A 4 22.08 32.20 10.91
C VAL A 4 21.71 30.78 11.29
N LEU A 5 20.42 30.48 11.18
CA LEU A 5 19.82 29.21 11.52
C LEU A 5 20.14 28.14 10.44
N PRO A 6 20.16 26.86 10.83
CA PRO A 6 20.66 25.75 10.05
C PRO A 6 19.54 25.09 9.24
N TRP A 7 19.79 24.78 7.96
CA TRP A 7 19.18 23.67 7.21
C TRP A 7 19.78 23.63 5.79
N LEU A 8 20.96 23.05 5.66
CA LEU A 8 21.62 22.76 4.38
C LEU A 8 22.43 21.47 4.49
N ARG A 9 21.75 20.38 4.81
CA ARG A 9 22.27 19.02 4.60
C ARG A 9 21.12 18.04 4.47
N GLY A 10 20.74 17.77 3.23
CA GLY A 10 19.78 16.73 2.88
C GLY A 10 18.81 17.21 1.83
N PHE A 11 19.21 17.18 0.56
CA PHE A 11 18.35 16.92 -0.59
C PHE A 11 19.25 16.77 -1.83
N MET A 12 19.87 15.60 -1.92
CA MET A 12 20.56 15.13 -3.11
C MET A 12 19.97 13.74 -3.39
N GLU A 13 18.70 13.73 -3.78
CA GLU A 13 17.96 12.59 -4.36
C GLU A 13 16.52 13.07 -4.55
N GLU A 14 16.20 13.58 -5.74
CA GLU A 14 14.91 13.44 -6.43
C GLU A 14 14.94 14.32 -7.68
N GLY A 15 14.86 13.67 -8.84
CA GLY A 15 14.89 14.29 -10.14
C GLY A 15 13.60 15.05 -10.44
N VAL A 16 13.72 16.34 -10.68
CA VAL A 16 12.68 17.16 -11.29
C VAL A 16 12.65 16.88 -12.80
N PRO A 17 11.52 16.44 -13.39
CA PRO A 17 11.41 16.23 -14.82
C PRO A 17 11.22 17.54 -15.60
N ASN A 18 11.96 17.60 -16.71
CA ASN A 18 12.08 18.65 -17.70
C ASN A 18 10.81 18.75 -18.59
N TRP A 19 9.82 19.58 -18.23
CA TRP A 19 8.80 20.08 -19.18
C TRP A 19 8.20 21.46 -18.83
N ALA A 20 8.64 22.14 -17.77
CA ALA A 20 8.05 23.42 -17.33
C ALA A 20 8.97 24.64 -17.55
N VAL A 21 9.80 24.65 -18.61
CA VAL A 21 10.79 25.73 -18.87
C VAL A 21 10.76 26.25 -20.32
N SER A 22 9.75 25.97 -21.16
CA SER A 22 9.66 26.63 -22.48
C SER A 22 8.20 26.78 -22.95
N GLN A 23 7.84 28.01 -23.36
CA GLN A 23 6.51 28.60 -23.60
C GLN A 23 5.86 29.16 -22.32
N ALA A 24 5.71 30.47 -22.09
CA ALA A 24 5.59 31.59 -23.00
C ALA A 24 6.17 32.87 -22.38
N LEU A 25 7.21 33.40 -23.03
CA LEU A 25 7.67 34.78 -22.93
C LEU A 25 8.26 35.12 -24.30
N GLU A 26 7.42 35.69 -25.14
CA GLU A 26 7.75 36.73 -26.13
C GLU A 26 6.48 37.61 -26.07
N GLU A 27 6.49 38.75 -25.37
CA GLU A 27 7.09 40.03 -25.79
C GLU A 27 6.52 40.46 -27.15
N ASP A 28 6.14 41.69 -27.45
CA ASP A 28 5.94 42.94 -26.73
C ASP A 28 5.43 43.87 -27.83
N THR A 29 4.49 44.78 -27.54
CA THR A 29 4.57 46.18 -28.03
C THR A 29 3.45 47.03 -27.42
N GLN A 30 3.81 47.64 -26.30
CA GLN A 30 3.65 49.07 -25.99
C GLN A 30 2.87 49.94 -27.00
N ALA A 31 1.88 50.68 -26.50
CA ALA A 31 1.95 52.13 -26.36
C ALA A 31 0.66 52.68 -25.73
N GLY A 32 0.80 53.27 -24.54
CA GLY A 32 -0.25 54.09 -23.95
C GLY A 32 -0.24 55.51 -24.49
N LEU A 33 -1.40 56.17 -24.46
CA LEU A 33 -1.53 57.63 -24.39
C LEU A 33 -2.80 57.99 -23.61
N HIS A 34 -2.60 58.75 -22.52
CA HIS A 34 -3.46 59.76 -21.86
C HIS A 34 -4.94 59.41 -21.58
N GLY A 35 -5.48 59.48 -20.36
CA GLY A 35 -5.21 60.41 -19.26
C GLY A 35 -6.08 61.66 -19.38
N LEU A 36 -7.27 61.65 -18.75
CA LEU A 36 -7.90 62.81 -18.09
C LEU A 36 -9.04 62.34 -17.17
N SER A 37 -8.85 62.61 -15.89
CA SER A 37 -9.81 62.53 -14.79
C SER A 37 -10.42 63.91 -14.60
N VAL A 38 -11.76 64.03 -14.48
CA VAL A 38 -12.40 65.04 -13.61
C VAL A 38 -13.77 64.51 -13.13
N SER A 39 -13.96 64.72 -11.82
CA SER A 39 -15.12 64.63 -10.91
C SER A 39 -16.56 64.79 -11.45
N GLY A 40 -17.52 64.28 -10.67
CA GLY A 40 -18.94 64.64 -10.89
C GLY A 40 -19.98 63.89 -10.07
N GLN A 41 -20.08 64.21 -8.80
CA GLN A 41 -20.95 63.65 -7.77
C GLN A 41 -22.47 63.95 -7.93
N LYS A 42 -23.31 63.04 -7.38
CA LYS A 42 -24.64 63.20 -6.71
C LYS A 42 -25.99 63.05 -7.45
N ARG A 43 -26.84 62.25 -6.77
CA ARG A 43 -28.30 62.35 -6.51
C ARG A 43 -29.24 62.04 -7.67
N SER A 44 -30.50 61.67 -7.47
CA SER A 44 -31.26 60.90 -6.48
C SER A 44 -32.70 60.89 -7.02
N ARG A 45 -33.48 59.86 -6.68
CA ARG A 45 -34.95 59.89 -6.57
C ARG A 45 -35.78 60.21 -7.84
N GLY A 46 -36.53 59.19 -8.25
CA GLY A 46 -37.97 59.15 -7.99
C GLY A 46 -38.91 59.86 -8.97
N GLY A 47 -40.12 59.29 -9.07
CA GLY A 47 -41.33 60.06 -9.27
C GLY A 47 -41.91 60.06 -10.69
N ALA A 48 -42.98 59.26 -10.84
CA ALA A 48 -44.32 59.72 -11.21
C ALA A 48 -44.51 60.76 -12.32
N GLY A 49 -45.46 60.47 -13.21
CA GLY A 49 -46.33 61.51 -13.77
C GLY A 49 -46.62 61.40 -15.27
N ARG A 50 -47.80 60.90 -15.62
CA ARG A 50 -48.64 61.55 -16.65
C ARG A 50 -49.11 62.92 -16.08
N PRO A 51 -49.94 63.75 -16.74
CA PRO A 51 -50.19 64.08 -18.15
C PRO A 51 -50.19 65.63 -18.36
N ARG A 52 -50.52 66.14 -19.56
CA ARG A 52 -51.42 67.29 -19.86
C ARG A 52 -51.37 67.57 -21.38
N LYS A 53 -52.49 67.59 -22.13
CA LYS A 53 -53.64 68.51 -22.11
C LYS A 53 -53.21 69.94 -22.44
N ASP A 54 -53.68 70.46 -23.58
CA ASP A 54 -54.74 71.50 -23.64
C ASP A 54 -54.05 72.89 -23.55
N LEU A 55 -54.30 73.96 -24.28
CA LEU A 55 -55.45 74.57 -24.97
C LEU A 55 -54.84 75.83 -25.66
N VAL A 56 -55.24 76.21 -26.89
CA VAL A 56 -56.12 77.37 -27.22
C VAL A 56 -55.50 78.76 -27.10
N PHE A 57 -55.72 79.58 -28.15
CA PHE A 57 -56.14 81.01 -28.22
C PHE A 57 -55.68 81.55 -29.60
N GLU A 58 -56.39 82.34 -30.42
CA GLU A 58 -57.53 83.30 -30.33
C GLU A 58 -58.45 83.04 -31.55
N GLU A 59 -59.78 83.05 -31.52
CA GLU A 59 -60.78 84.03 -31.06
C GLU A 59 -60.84 85.33 -31.91
N ILE A 60 -61.77 85.37 -32.87
CA ILE A 60 -62.57 86.59 -33.16
C ILE A 60 -64.04 86.21 -33.10
N VAL A 61 -64.67 86.73 -32.05
CA VAL A 61 -66.09 86.68 -31.69
C VAL A 61 -66.78 87.96 -32.19
N TRP A 62 -68.00 87.84 -32.69
CA TRP A 62 -69.16 88.66 -32.28
C TRP A 62 -70.44 88.04 -32.91
N ARG A 63 -71.31 87.35 -32.14
CA ARG A 63 -72.50 87.85 -31.41
C ARG A 63 -73.56 88.55 -32.32
N PRO A 64 -74.87 88.55 -32.00
CA PRO A 64 -75.47 88.28 -30.68
C PRO A 64 -76.87 87.58 -30.63
N ALA A 65 -77.28 87.33 -29.37
CA ALA A 65 -78.61 87.50 -28.77
C ALA A 65 -79.79 86.65 -29.29
N ALA A 66 -80.42 85.80 -28.47
CA ALA A 66 -81.28 86.13 -27.30
C ALA A 66 -82.53 86.93 -27.75
N THR A 67 -83.77 86.63 -27.39
CA THR A 67 -84.36 85.80 -26.33
C THR A 67 -85.88 85.78 -26.57
N GLU A 68 -86.57 84.89 -25.85
CA GLU A 68 -87.91 85.02 -25.26
C GLU A 68 -88.43 86.48 -25.14
N ALA A 69 -89.74 86.80 -25.13
CA ALA A 69 -90.86 86.11 -24.51
C ALA A 69 -92.19 86.78 -24.98
N MET A 70 -93.29 86.03 -24.86
CA MET A 70 -94.61 86.38 -24.28
C MET A 70 -95.23 87.76 -24.57
N THR A 71 -96.51 87.99 -24.80
CA THR A 71 -97.79 87.26 -24.77
C THR A 71 -98.85 88.28 -25.19
N ASN A 72 -100.03 87.79 -25.56
CA ASN A 72 -101.33 88.39 -25.27
C ASN A 72 -101.99 89.36 -26.28
N SER A 73 -103.11 88.85 -26.83
CA SER A 73 -104.42 89.51 -26.84
C SER A 73 -104.76 90.64 -27.82
N ARG A 74 -105.63 90.24 -28.76
CA ARG A 74 -107.01 90.77 -28.97
C ARG A 74 -107.17 92.17 -29.59
N TRP A 75 -107.81 92.15 -30.77
CA TRP A 75 -108.74 93.15 -31.36
C TRP A 75 -108.19 94.58 -31.55
N VAL A 76 -108.29 95.25 -32.69
CA VAL A 76 -109.50 95.76 -33.36
C VAL A 76 -109.02 96.37 -34.70
N LYS A 77 -109.85 96.24 -35.75
CA LYS A 77 -110.10 97.14 -36.91
C LYS A 77 -109.12 98.34 -37.03
N THR A 78 -108.64 98.75 -38.21
CA THR A 78 -109.45 99.45 -39.23
C THR A 78 -108.54 99.83 -40.41
N VAL A 79 -108.95 99.48 -41.64
CA VAL A 79 -108.77 100.16 -42.94
C VAL A 79 -107.72 101.30 -43.08
N LYS A 80 -106.64 101.08 -43.86
CA LYS A 80 -106.17 101.90 -45.03
C LYS A 80 -104.75 101.52 -45.52
N ARG A 81 -104.62 101.30 -46.84
CA ARG A 81 -103.40 101.24 -47.73
C ARG A 81 -102.68 102.63 -47.71
N PRO A 82 -101.39 102.88 -48.12
CA PRO A 82 -100.70 102.33 -49.32
C PRO A 82 -99.12 102.19 -49.37
N LEU A 83 -98.63 101.27 -50.24
CA LEU A 83 -97.66 101.44 -51.38
C LEU A 83 -96.23 102.06 -51.20
N VAL A 84 -95.17 101.29 -50.83
CA VAL A 84 -93.73 101.57 -51.19
C VAL A 84 -92.76 100.33 -51.12
N ALA A 85 -93.18 99.07 -51.31
CA ALA A 85 -92.35 97.87 -50.97
C ALA A 85 -91.84 96.99 -52.13
N VAL A 86 -91.94 97.40 -53.40
CA VAL A 86 -91.66 96.52 -54.56
C VAL A 86 -90.26 96.75 -55.18
N THR A 87 -89.70 97.96 -55.10
CA THR A 87 -88.49 98.34 -55.85
C THR A 87 -87.15 97.85 -55.25
N ASP A 88 -87.10 97.49 -53.96
CA ASP A 88 -85.86 97.00 -53.31
C ASP A 88 -85.60 95.50 -53.50
N LEU A 89 -86.62 94.71 -53.84
CA LEU A 89 -86.49 93.27 -54.07
C LEU A 89 -85.93 92.96 -55.45
N GLU A 90 -86.27 93.77 -56.46
CA GLU A 90 -85.81 93.59 -57.85
C GLU A 90 -84.33 93.93 -58.03
N ARG A 91 -83.81 94.95 -57.33
CA ARG A 91 -82.38 95.28 -57.36
C ARG A 91 -81.51 94.17 -56.76
N ARG A 92 -81.93 93.59 -55.62
CA ARG A 92 -81.24 92.46 -54.98
C ARG A 92 -81.32 91.17 -55.80
N HIS A 93 -82.38 90.99 -56.59
CA HIS A 93 -82.51 89.85 -57.49
C HIS A 93 -81.58 89.98 -58.70
N GLN A 94 -81.52 91.15 -59.34
CA GLN A 94 -80.61 91.41 -60.46
C GLN A 94 -79.13 91.34 -60.05
N GLU A 95 -78.76 91.91 -58.89
CA GLU A 95 -77.40 91.79 -58.34
C GLU A 95 -77.03 90.32 -58.03
N LYS A 96 -77.97 89.52 -57.50
CA LYS A 96 -77.76 88.07 -57.29
C LYS A 96 -77.59 87.30 -58.59
N VAL A 97 -78.36 87.62 -59.63
CA VAL A 97 -78.26 86.95 -60.93
C VAL A 97 -76.94 87.29 -61.62
N GLN A 98 -76.51 88.57 -61.58
CA GLN A 98 -75.20 88.97 -62.11
C GLN A 98 -74.05 88.34 -61.32
N MET A 99 -74.12 88.32 -59.98
CA MET A 99 -73.13 87.64 -59.15
C MET A 99 -73.11 86.13 -59.39
N GLN A 100 -74.26 85.48 -59.59
CA GLN A 100 -74.32 84.05 -59.92
C GLN A 100 -73.78 83.73 -61.33
N ALA A 101 -73.98 84.62 -62.31
CA ALA A 101 -73.41 84.46 -63.64
C ALA A 101 -71.88 84.62 -63.61
N GLU A 102 -71.37 85.59 -62.85
CA GLU A 102 -69.93 85.79 -62.65
C GLU A 102 -69.30 84.63 -61.88
N ILE A 103 -69.96 84.14 -60.82
CA ILE A 103 -69.54 82.93 -60.09
C ILE A 103 -69.50 81.72 -61.02
N LYS A 104 -70.52 81.52 -61.88
CA LYS A 104 -70.52 80.41 -62.84
C LYS A 104 -69.36 80.51 -63.83
N ARG A 105 -69.10 81.71 -64.38
CA ARG A 105 -67.97 81.93 -65.28
C ARG A 105 -66.63 81.64 -64.59
N ILE A 106 -66.41 82.16 -63.39
CA ILE A 106 -65.20 81.91 -62.60
C ILE A 106 -65.07 80.43 -62.22
N ASN A 107 -66.19 79.75 -61.95
CA ASN A 107 -66.20 78.33 -61.61
C ASN A 107 -65.89 77.46 -62.84
N ASP A 108 -66.45 77.79 -64.02
CA ASP A 108 -66.16 77.10 -65.28
C ASP A 108 -64.71 77.32 -65.73
N GLU A 109 -64.18 78.55 -65.60
CA GLU A 109 -62.76 78.84 -65.87
C GLU A 109 -61.83 78.12 -64.87
N ASN A 110 -62.22 77.99 -63.60
CA ASN A 110 -61.49 77.19 -62.62
C ASN A 110 -61.58 75.68 -62.91
N GLN A 111 -62.72 75.18 -63.39
CA GLN A 111 -62.86 73.78 -63.79
C GLN A 111 -61.98 73.46 -65.00
N ARG A 112 -61.91 74.35 -65.99
CA ARG A 112 -61.00 74.19 -67.14
C ARG A 112 -59.54 74.17 -66.71
N LYS A 113 -59.11 75.12 -65.88
CA LYS A 113 -57.74 75.15 -65.33
C LYS A 113 -57.43 73.90 -64.49
N LYS A 114 -58.38 73.43 -63.68
CA LYS A 114 -58.23 72.16 -62.93
C LYS A 114 -58.12 70.95 -63.86
N ALA A 115 -58.91 70.89 -64.93
CA ALA A 115 -58.83 69.80 -65.90
C ALA A 115 -57.51 69.82 -66.68
N GLU A 116 -57.01 71.00 -67.06
CA GLU A 116 -55.70 71.17 -67.70
C GLU A 116 -54.55 70.77 -66.77
N LEU A 117 -54.59 71.18 -65.49
CA LEU A 117 -53.61 70.77 -64.48
C LEU A 117 -53.67 69.26 -64.25
N LEU A 118 -54.86 68.67 -64.10
CA LEU A 118 -55.02 67.23 -63.95
C LEU A 118 -54.50 66.46 -65.18
N ALA A 119 -54.70 66.99 -66.38
CA ALA A 119 -54.17 66.38 -67.61
C ALA A 119 -52.63 66.45 -67.65
N GLN A 120 -52.04 67.58 -67.21
CA GLN A 120 -50.57 67.71 -67.08
C GLN A 120 -50.00 66.81 -65.98
N GLU A 121 -50.68 66.71 -64.83
CA GLU A 121 -50.33 65.80 -63.72
C GLU A 121 -50.39 64.35 -64.18
N ASN A 122 -51.46 63.93 -64.87
CA ASN A 122 -51.57 62.57 -65.42
C ASN A 122 -50.47 62.26 -66.43
N LEU A 123 -50.07 63.21 -67.29
CA LEU A 123 -48.96 63.03 -68.23
C LEU A 123 -47.61 62.95 -67.49
N ALA A 124 -47.40 63.78 -66.47
CA ALA A 124 -46.22 63.74 -65.64
C ALA A 124 -46.13 62.42 -64.84
N GLU A 125 -47.24 61.96 -64.27
CA GLU A 125 -47.35 60.68 -63.57
C GLU A 125 -47.09 59.50 -64.52
N GLN A 126 -47.63 59.52 -65.73
CA GLN A 126 -47.32 58.53 -66.75
C GLN A 126 -45.83 58.52 -67.11
N MET A 127 -45.20 59.69 -67.28
CA MET A 127 -43.76 59.77 -67.54
C MET A 127 -42.91 59.26 -66.36
N VAL A 128 -43.29 59.57 -65.12
CA VAL A 128 -42.63 59.07 -63.91
C VAL A 128 -42.80 57.55 -63.79
N MET A 129 -44.00 57.03 -64.06
CA MET A 129 -44.28 55.59 -64.07
C MET A 129 -43.46 54.85 -65.13
N GLU A 130 -43.38 55.38 -66.34
CA GLU A 130 -42.55 54.78 -67.39
C GLU A 130 -41.05 54.87 -67.07
N PHE A 131 -40.60 55.94 -66.43
CA PHE A 131 -39.22 56.07 -65.96
C PHE A 131 -38.89 55.10 -64.83
N THR A 132 -39.77 54.96 -63.83
CA THR A 132 -39.58 54.00 -62.74
C THR A 132 -39.62 52.56 -63.25
N LYS A 133 -40.55 52.22 -64.14
CA LYS A 133 -40.58 50.90 -64.80
C LYS A 133 -39.28 50.61 -65.55
N LYS A 134 -38.77 51.57 -66.35
CA LYS A 134 -37.50 51.40 -67.08
C LYS A 134 -36.30 51.30 -66.16
N LYS A 135 -36.28 52.04 -65.04
CA LYS A 135 -35.24 51.96 -64.02
C LYS A 135 -35.26 50.59 -63.31
N MET A 136 -36.44 50.14 -62.87
CA MET A 136 -36.64 48.84 -62.24
C MET A 136 -36.29 47.68 -63.17
N ALA A 137 -36.65 47.77 -64.46
CA ALA A 137 -36.28 46.76 -65.45
C ALA A 137 -34.77 46.65 -65.61
N ARG A 138 -34.06 47.78 -65.69
CA ARG A 138 -32.59 47.81 -65.79
C ARG A 138 -31.91 47.31 -64.52
N GLU A 139 -32.42 47.67 -63.35
CA GLU A 139 -31.91 47.18 -62.05
C GLU A 139 -32.16 45.68 -61.91
N ALA A 140 -33.35 45.18 -62.29
CA ALA A 140 -33.67 43.76 -62.28
C ALA A 140 -32.80 42.94 -63.26
N GLU A 141 -32.52 43.46 -64.45
CA GLU A 141 -31.59 42.83 -65.40
C GLU A 141 -30.17 42.75 -64.84
N PHE A 142 -29.68 43.83 -64.21
CA PHE A 142 -28.36 43.85 -63.59
C PHE A 142 -28.26 42.89 -62.39
N GLU A 143 -29.28 42.86 -61.53
CA GLU A 143 -29.37 41.92 -60.41
C GLU A 143 -29.48 40.47 -60.88
N ALA A 144 -30.23 40.20 -61.94
CA ALA A 144 -30.32 38.88 -62.54
C ALA A 144 -28.95 38.43 -63.04
N GLU A 145 -28.20 39.29 -63.73
CA GLU A 145 -26.85 38.96 -64.22
C GLU A 145 -25.87 38.73 -63.07
N GLN A 146 -25.88 39.59 -62.03
CA GLN A 146 -25.08 39.38 -60.82
C GLN A 146 -25.43 38.07 -60.11
N ASN A 147 -26.72 37.72 -60.03
CA ASN A 147 -27.16 36.48 -59.43
C ASN A 147 -26.78 35.26 -60.27
N ARG A 148 -26.75 35.36 -61.61
CA ARG A 148 -26.23 34.30 -62.48
C ARG A 148 -24.74 34.06 -62.23
N ILE A 149 -23.95 35.14 -62.21
CA ILE A 149 -22.51 35.08 -61.92
C ILE A 149 -22.26 34.50 -60.51
N ARG A 150 -23.04 34.91 -59.49
CA ARG A 150 -22.93 34.35 -58.13
C ARG A 150 -23.29 32.86 -58.11
N ARG A 151 -24.38 32.45 -58.76
CA ARG A 151 -24.80 31.05 -58.83
C ARG A 151 -23.75 30.17 -59.51
N GLU A 152 -23.12 30.67 -60.58
CA GLU A 152 -22.04 29.94 -61.26
C GLU A 152 -20.81 29.80 -60.37
N LYS A 153 -20.39 30.89 -59.70
CA LYS A 153 -19.29 30.85 -58.73
C LYS A 153 -19.59 29.96 -57.52
N GLU A 154 -20.82 29.96 -57.03
CA GLU A 154 -21.25 29.12 -55.91
C GLU A 154 -21.29 27.63 -56.29
N LYS A 155 -21.71 27.31 -57.52
CA LYS A 155 -21.63 25.93 -58.05
C LYS A 155 -20.18 25.45 -58.13
N GLU A 156 -19.27 26.28 -58.64
CA GLU A 156 -17.84 25.93 -58.70
C GLU A 156 -17.21 25.85 -57.30
N PHE A 157 -17.56 26.77 -56.39
CA PHE A 157 -17.08 26.70 -55.01
C PHE A 157 -17.57 25.44 -54.29
N THR A 158 -18.85 25.10 -54.45
CA THR A 158 -19.44 23.86 -53.93
C THR A 158 -18.73 22.63 -54.52
N ARG A 159 -18.44 22.63 -55.82
CA ARG A 159 -17.72 21.55 -56.50
C ARG A 159 -16.29 21.39 -55.97
N LEU A 160 -15.55 22.49 -55.80
CA LEU A 160 -14.18 22.47 -55.27
C LEU A 160 -14.15 22.03 -53.80
N ARG A 161 -15.08 22.50 -52.99
CA ARG A 161 -15.22 22.07 -51.59
C ARG A 161 -15.53 20.58 -51.50
N ALA A 162 -16.44 20.07 -52.33
CA ALA A 162 -16.76 18.64 -52.37
C ALA A 162 -15.55 17.78 -52.78
N LEU A 163 -14.68 18.28 -53.67
CA LEU A 163 -13.44 17.57 -54.04
C LEU A 163 -12.43 17.57 -52.90
N GLN A 164 -12.29 18.70 -52.20
CA GLN A 164 -11.39 18.82 -51.04
C GLN A 164 -11.85 17.95 -49.87
N GLU A 165 -13.14 17.95 -49.57
CA GLU A 165 -13.75 17.10 -48.54
C GLU A 165 -13.50 15.63 -48.83
N ARG A 166 -13.73 15.16 -50.07
CA ARG A 166 -13.41 13.78 -50.48
C ARG A 166 -11.93 13.44 -50.33
N ALA A 167 -11.02 14.38 -50.61
CA ALA A 167 -9.59 14.16 -50.43
C ALA A 167 -9.20 14.07 -48.95
N GLN A 168 -9.81 14.88 -48.09
CA GLN A 168 -9.63 14.83 -46.64
C GLN A 168 -10.20 13.54 -46.05
N ASP A 169 -11.39 13.13 -46.48
CA ASP A 169 -12.03 11.88 -46.05
C ASP A 169 -11.15 10.68 -46.44
N TYR A 170 -10.62 10.66 -47.67
CA TYR A 170 -9.71 9.60 -48.10
C TYR A 170 -8.41 9.54 -47.28
N GLN A 171 -7.83 10.70 -46.93
CA GLN A 171 -6.66 10.75 -46.05
C GLN A 171 -7.01 10.25 -44.64
N ALA A 172 -8.15 10.69 -44.09
CA ALA A 172 -8.62 10.24 -42.79
C ALA A 172 -8.88 8.72 -42.75
N GLU A 173 -9.42 8.14 -43.83
CA GLU A 173 -9.58 6.69 -43.97
C GLU A 173 -8.23 5.96 -43.98
N GLN A 174 -7.24 6.48 -44.72
CA GLN A 174 -5.89 5.91 -44.73
C GLN A 174 -5.23 5.97 -43.35
N ASP A 175 -5.36 7.09 -42.65
CA ASP A 175 -4.78 7.25 -41.32
C ASP A 175 -5.50 6.40 -40.28
N ALA A 176 -6.83 6.24 -40.39
CA ALA A 176 -7.58 5.28 -39.59
C ALA A 176 -7.11 3.83 -39.83
N LEU A 177 -6.83 3.47 -41.09
CA LEU A 177 -6.31 2.14 -41.43
C LEU A 177 -4.89 1.93 -40.90
N ARG A 178 -4.03 2.96 -40.97
CA ARG A 178 -2.68 2.93 -40.37
C ARG A 178 -2.74 2.78 -38.86
N ALA A 179 -3.61 3.54 -38.20
CA ALA A 179 -3.81 3.47 -36.77
C ALA A 179 -4.27 2.07 -36.33
N LYS A 180 -5.22 1.46 -37.06
CA LYS A 180 -5.65 0.07 -36.82
C LYS A 180 -4.50 -0.93 -36.96
N ARG A 181 -3.71 -0.84 -38.04
CA ARG A 181 -2.55 -1.74 -38.23
C ARG A 181 -1.50 -1.57 -37.14
N ASN A 182 -1.21 -0.34 -36.71
CA ASN A 182 -0.28 -0.07 -35.63
C ASN A 182 -0.80 -0.62 -34.29
N GLN A 183 -2.08 -0.45 -34.00
CA GLN A 183 -2.70 -1.02 -32.80
C GLN A 183 -2.62 -2.55 -32.81
N GLU A 184 -2.96 -3.20 -33.92
CA GLU A 184 -2.87 -4.65 -34.06
C GLU A 184 -1.42 -5.17 -33.98
N ALA A 185 -0.44 -4.42 -34.49
CA ALA A 185 0.97 -4.75 -34.37
C ALA A 185 1.43 -4.64 -32.91
N ALA A 186 1.10 -3.53 -32.24
CA ALA A 186 1.39 -3.32 -30.83
C ALA A 186 0.75 -4.41 -29.95
N ASP A 187 -0.51 -4.78 -30.20
CA ASP A 187 -1.19 -5.86 -29.48
C ASP A 187 -0.54 -7.23 -29.71
N ARG A 188 -0.05 -7.51 -30.93
CA ARG A 188 0.67 -8.75 -31.22
C ARG A 188 2.00 -8.80 -30.49
N GLU A 189 2.76 -7.72 -30.53
CA GLU A 189 4.04 -7.62 -29.81
C GLU A 189 3.84 -7.70 -28.30
N TRP A 190 2.80 -7.05 -27.77
CA TRP A 190 2.44 -7.10 -26.36
C TRP A 190 2.12 -8.54 -25.93
N ARG A 191 1.25 -9.26 -26.67
CA ARG A 191 0.96 -10.67 -26.40
C ARG A 191 2.19 -11.57 -26.51
N ARG A 192 3.10 -11.29 -27.47
CA ARG A 192 4.35 -12.04 -27.60
C ARG A 192 5.23 -11.82 -26.37
N LYS A 193 5.42 -10.57 -25.95
CA LYS A 193 6.22 -10.20 -24.79
C LYS A 193 5.64 -10.79 -23.50
N GLU A 194 4.32 -10.74 -23.32
CA GLU A 194 3.65 -11.34 -22.16
C GLU A 194 3.88 -12.86 -22.09
N LYS A 195 3.79 -13.56 -23.23
CA LYS A 195 4.10 -15.00 -23.32
C LYS A 195 5.56 -15.28 -23.00
N GLU A 196 6.49 -14.51 -23.54
CA GLU A 196 7.94 -14.66 -23.27
C GLU A 196 8.25 -14.40 -21.78
N ASP A 197 7.66 -13.37 -21.19
CA ASP A 197 7.86 -13.04 -19.77
C ASP A 197 7.25 -14.11 -18.87
N ALA A 198 6.09 -14.66 -19.21
CA ALA A 198 5.50 -15.80 -18.52
C ALA A 198 6.39 -17.05 -18.63
N GLN A 199 6.92 -17.35 -19.82
CA GLN A 199 7.85 -18.46 -20.03
C GLN A 199 9.14 -18.28 -19.22
N LYS A 200 9.74 -17.09 -19.23
CA LYS A 200 10.92 -16.79 -18.41
C LYS A 200 10.65 -16.98 -16.92
N LYS A 201 9.48 -16.56 -16.42
CA LYS A 201 9.07 -16.81 -15.02
C LYS A 201 8.96 -18.30 -14.72
N ILE A 202 8.35 -19.08 -15.61
CA ILE A 202 8.25 -20.53 -15.44
C ILE A 202 9.64 -21.18 -15.43
N GLU A 203 10.53 -20.76 -16.33
CA GLU A 203 11.91 -21.26 -16.39
C GLU A 203 12.72 -20.89 -15.14
N THR A 204 12.62 -19.65 -14.66
CA THR A 204 13.31 -19.23 -13.44
C THR A 204 12.78 -19.96 -12.21
N GLU A 205 11.47 -20.12 -12.09
CA GLU A 205 10.85 -20.94 -11.04
C GLU A 205 11.29 -22.39 -11.11
N ALA A 206 11.33 -22.99 -12.30
CA ALA A 206 11.79 -24.36 -12.49
C ALA A 206 13.27 -24.52 -12.09
N LYS A 207 14.13 -23.56 -12.43
CA LYS A 207 15.53 -23.53 -11.99
C LYS A 207 15.62 -23.43 -10.46
N LEU A 208 14.89 -22.51 -9.83
CA LEU A 208 14.85 -22.37 -8.38
C LEU A 208 14.35 -23.64 -7.67
N ARG A 209 13.33 -24.31 -8.22
CA ARG A 209 12.85 -25.60 -7.71
C ARG A 209 13.92 -26.67 -7.80
N LYS A 210 14.62 -26.80 -8.94
CA LYS A 210 15.74 -27.73 -9.11
C LYS A 210 16.85 -27.48 -8.08
N THR A 211 17.31 -26.24 -7.96
CA THR A 211 18.35 -25.88 -6.97
C THR A 211 17.89 -26.15 -5.54
N ARG A 212 16.62 -25.89 -5.19
CA ARG A 212 16.09 -26.25 -3.87
C ARG A 212 16.09 -27.75 -3.62
N MET A 213 15.70 -28.56 -4.61
CA MET A 213 15.75 -30.02 -4.49
C MET A 213 17.19 -30.51 -4.32
N GLU A 214 18.14 -29.97 -5.07
CA GLU A 214 19.57 -30.28 -4.94
C GLU A 214 20.10 -29.88 -3.55
N GLN A 215 19.71 -28.71 -3.03
CA GLN A 215 20.08 -28.28 -1.68
C GLN A 215 19.51 -29.21 -0.60
N VAL A 216 18.26 -29.65 -0.73
CA VAL A 216 17.63 -30.59 0.20
C VAL A 216 18.35 -31.93 0.15
N ALA A 217 18.54 -32.49 -1.05
CA ALA A 217 19.25 -33.76 -1.23
C ALA A 217 20.69 -33.71 -0.69
N PHE A 218 21.41 -32.60 -0.90
CA PHE A 218 22.74 -32.39 -0.35
C PHE A 218 22.74 -32.34 1.18
N LYS A 219 21.77 -31.63 1.78
CA LYS A 219 21.61 -31.58 3.25
C LYS A 219 21.28 -32.96 3.81
N GLU A 220 20.36 -33.69 3.20
CA GLU A 220 19.99 -35.05 3.59
C GLU A 220 21.18 -35.99 3.51
N HIS A 221 21.93 -35.96 2.41
CA HIS A 221 23.15 -36.75 2.26
C HIS A 221 24.18 -36.42 3.35
N ARG A 222 24.44 -35.13 3.59
CA ARG A 222 25.37 -34.70 4.64
C ARG A 222 24.95 -35.17 6.03
N LEU A 223 23.66 -35.04 6.36
CA LEU A 223 23.12 -35.52 7.62
C LEU A 223 23.25 -37.05 7.74
N ALA A 224 22.96 -37.79 6.68
CA ALA A 224 23.11 -39.24 6.66
C ALA A 224 24.57 -39.66 6.90
N VAL A 225 25.53 -39.02 6.23
CA VAL A 225 26.96 -39.26 6.44
C VAL A 225 27.37 -38.95 7.87
N GLN A 226 26.91 -37.83 8.43
CA GLN A 226 27.21 -37.46 9.81
C GLN A 226 26.67 -38.50 10.81
N VAL A 227 25.41 -38.92 10.65
CA VAL A 227 24.82 -39.96 11.52
C VAL A 227 25.60 -41.28 11.43
N GLN A 228 26.10 -41.65 10.24
CA GLN A 228 26.95 -42.84 10.10
C GLN A 228 28.29 -42.67 10.83
N GLN A 229 28.94 -41.51 10.70
CA GLN A 229 30.18 -41.22 11.40
C GLN A 229 29.99 -41.27 12.93
N ASP A 230 28.95 -40.62 13.44
CA ASP A 230 28.62 -40.61 14.87
C ASP A 230 28.35 -42.03 15.38
N ARG A 231 27.67 -42.86 14.58
CA ARG A 231 27.43 -44.27 14.90
C ARG A 231 28.73 -45.07 14.94
N GLU A 232 29.60 -44.91 13.96
CA GLU A 232 30.90 -45.61 13.93
C GLU A 232 31.78 -45.20 15.11
N GLU A 233 31.80 -43.92 15.47
CA GLU A 233 32.53 -43.42 16.63
C GLU A 233 31.96 -43.99 17.93
N PHE A 234 30.63 -44.00 18.08
CA PHE A 234 29.97 -44.60 19.23
C PHE A 234 30.28 -46.10 19.35
N GLU A 235 30.25 -46.85 18.24
CA GLU A 235 30.62 -48.26 18.22
C GLU A 235 32.10 -48.49 18.58
N ARG A 236 33.01 -47.61 18.15
CA ARG A 236 34.43 -47.65 18.57
C ARG A 236 34.58 -47.43 20.07
N ILE A 237 33.89 -46.44 20.64
CA ILE A 237 33.91 -46.15 22.08
C ILE A 237 33.36 -47.35 22.86
N LEU A 238 32.25 -47.94 22.42
CA LEU A 238 31.68 -49.12 23.06
C LEU A 238 32.64 -50.32 23.04
N ARG A 239 33.36 -50.55 21.92
CA ARG A 239 34.39 -51.60 21.86
C ARG A 239 35.52 -51.35 22.87
N ALA A 240 36.06 -50.13 22.88
CA ALA A 240 37.11 -49.76 23.82
C ALA A 240 36.66 -49.90 25.29
N GLN A 241 35.43 -49.50 25.61
CA GLN A 241 34.86 -49.67 26.95
C GLN A 241 34.69 -51.14 27.34
N ARG A 242 34.21 -52.00 26.42
CA ARG A 242 34.10 -53.45 26.67
C ARG A 242 35.46 -54.08 26.93
N GLU A 243 36.45 -53.76 26.11
CA GLU A 243 37.83 -54.24 26.30
C GLU A 243 38.41 -53.76 27.63
N GLN A 244 38.13 -52.53 28.04
CA GLN A 244 38.57 -52.00 29.33
C GLN A 244 37.93 -52.74 30.50
N ILE A 245 36.62 -52.98 30.46
CA ILE A 245 35.90 -53.75 31.48
C ILE A 245 36.46 -55.17 31.58
N GLU A 246 36.75 -55.82 30.45
CA GLU A 246 37.32 -57.17 30.43
C GLU A 246 38.74 -57.18 31.03
N LYS A 247 39.58 -56.21 30.68
CA LYS A 247 40.92 -56.05 31.27
C LYS A 247 40.85 -55.84 32.79
N GLU A 248 39.97 -54.96 33.25
CA GLU A 248 39.77 -54.70 34.68
C GLU A 248 39.29 -55.95 35.42
N LYS A 249 38.35 -56.70 34.83
CA LYS A 249 37.88 -57.97 35.38
C LYS A 249 39.02 -59.00 35.47
N MET A 250 39.83 -59.14 34.43
CA MET A 250 40.99 -60.04 34.42
C MET A 250 42.05 -59.65 35.46
N GLU A 251 42.29 -58.35 35.66
CA GLU A 251 43.18 -57.87 36.72
C GLU A 251 42.62 -58.13 38.11
N GLU A 252 41.31 -57.93 38.29
CA GLU A 252 40.64 -58.22 39.56
C GLU A 252 40.68 -59.71 39.90
N GLU A 253 40.44 -60.59 38.93
CA GLU A 253 40.58 -62.04 39.08
C GLU A 253 42.01 -62.43 39.47
N LYS A 254 43.04 -61.86 38.81
CA LYS A 254 44.44 -62.08 39.19
C LYS A 254 44.76 -61.61 40.61
N LYS A 255 44.26 -60.43 40.99
CA LYS A 255 44.40 -59.90 42.35
C LYS A 255 43.69 -60.79 43.36
N ALA A 256 42.49 -61.27 43.05
CA ALA A 256 41.72 -62.19 43.89
C ALA A 256 42.42 -63.54 44.05
N SER A 257 42.94 -64.13 42.97
CA SER A 257 43.72 -65.36 43.03
C SER A 257 45.01 -65.18 43.84
N GLY A 258 45.70 -64.04 43.68
CA GLY A 258 46.87 -63.70 44.48
C GLY A 258 46.56 -63.60 45.97
N ARG A 259 45.46 -62.93 46.34
CA ARG A 259 44.98 -62.88 47.73
C ARG A 259 44.66 -64.27 48.27
N LEU A 260 44.02 -65.13 47.49
CA LEU A 260 43.69 -66.49 47.88
C LEU A 260 44.94 -67.35 48.09
N GLN A 261 45.91 -67.28 47.18
CA GLN A 261 47.20 -67.96 47.30
C GLN A 261 47.95 -67.51 48.55
N HIS A 262 48.03 -66.20 48.79
CA HIS A 262 48.67 -65.66 49.99
C HIS A 262 47.97 -66.13 51.27
N ALA A 263 46.64 -66.11 51.31
CA ALA A 263 45.89 -66.62 52.46
C ALA A 263 46.12 -68.13 52.70
N ASN A 264 46.20 -68.93 51.63
CA ASN A 264 46.49 -70.36 51.73
C ASN A 264 47.91 -70.62 52.21
N GLU A 265 48.87 -69.82 51.77
CA GLU A 265 50.26 -69.88 52.21
C GLU A 265 50.39 -69.53 53.70
N LEU A 266 49.71 -68.47 54.18
CA LEU A 266 49.66 -68.16 55.62
C LEU A 266 49.06 -69.32 56.43
N ARG A 267 47.96 -69.93 55.95
CA ARG A 267 47.38 -71.12 56.60
C ARG A 267 48.36 -72.30 56.63
N ARG A 268 49.16 -72.50 55.58
CA ARG A 268 50.22 -73.52 55.54
C ARG A 268 51.29 -73.23 56.58
N GLN A 269 51.79 -71.99 56.63
CA GLN A 269 52.80 -71.57 57.62
C GLN A 269 52.32 -71.73 59.06
N VAL A 270 51.06 -71.40 59.34
CA VAL A 270 50.46 -71.62 60.67
C VAL A 270 50.45 -73.09 61.03
N ARG A 271 50.03 -73.98 60.12
CA ARG A 271 50.03 -75.44 60.36
C ARG A 271 51.44 -75.96 60.61
N GLU A 272 52.42 -75.53 59.81
CA GLU A 272 53.82 -75.95 59.97
C GLU A 272 54.41 -75.47 61.29
N ASN A 273 54.13 -74.23 61.68
CA ASN A 273 54.60 -73.70 62.96
C ASN A 273 53.95 -74.44 64.14
N GLN A 274 52.65 -74.75 64.06
CA GLN A 274 51.97 -75.58 65.06
C GLN A 274 52.59 -76.97 65.14
N GLN A 275 52.86 -77.61 64.00
CA GLN A 275 53.50 -78.92 63.96
C GLN A 275 54.91 -78.90 64.56
N LYS A 276 55.71 -77.87 64.26
CA LYS A 276 57.03 -77.66 64.87
C LYS A 276 56.92 -77.46 66.38
N GLN A 277 55.95 -76.70 66.87
CA GLN A 277 55.74 -76.54 68.31
C GLN A 277 55.39 -77.87 68.98
N VAL A 278 54.53 -78.68 68.36
CA VAL A 278 54.20 -80.03 68.86
C VAL A 278 55.44 -80.92 68.88
N GLN A 279 56.23 -80.94 67.80
CA GLN A 279 57.47 -81.71 67.72
C GLN A 279 58.49 -81.28 68.78
N ASN A 280 58.70 -79.96 68.95
CA ASN A 280 59.58 -79.43 69.98
C ASN A 280 59.13 -79.87 71.38
N ARG A 281 57.81 -79.84 71.64
CA ARG A 281 57.26 -80.29 72.92
C ARG A 281 57.46 -81.78 73.14
N ILE A 282 57.27 -82.61 72.12
CA ILE A 282 57.57 -84.05 72.17
C ILE A 282 59.06 -84.27 72.47
N ALA A 283 59.96 -83.58 71.77
CA ALA A 283 61.39 -83.68 71.99
C ALA A 283 61.79 -83.30 73.43
N THR A 284 61.25 -82.21 73.98
CA THR A 284 61.49 -81.83 75.39
C THR A 284 60.98 -82.88 76.36
N PHE A 285 59.82 -83.50 76.10
CA PHE A 285 59.31 -84.60 76.94
C PHE A 285 60.16 -85.87 76.83
N GLU A 286 60.63 -86.22 75.62
CA GLU A 286 61.52 -87.36 75.41
C GLU A 286 62.87 -87.16 76.09
N GLU A 287 63.45 -85.96 76.01
CA GLU A 287 64.65 -85.59 76.77
C GLU A 287 64.41 -85.69 78.28
N GLY A 288 63.28 -85.17 78.78
CA GLY A 288 62.88 -85.31 80.17
C GLY A 288 62.70 -86.77 80.61
N ARG A 289 62.17 -87.63 79.72
CA ARG A 289 62.07 -89.08 79.95
C ARG A 289 63.45 -89.74 79.99
N ARG A 290 64.34 -89.42 79.05
CA ARG A 290 65.73 -89.91 79.05
C ARG A 290 66.47 -89.54 80.33
N LEU A 291 66.35 -88.28 80.78
CA LEU A 291 66.96 -87.82 82.03
C LEU A 291 66.41 -88.57 83.25
N LYS A 292 65.10 -88.86 83.29
CA LYS A 292 64.51 -89.69 84.35
C LYS A 292 65.02 -91.13 84.31
N GLU A 293 65.11 -91.74 83.13
CA GLU A 293 65.66 -93.09 82.96
C GLU A 293 67.15 -93.15 83.37
N GLU A 294 67.95 -92.14 83.01
CA GLU A 294 69.35 -92.03 83.44
C GLU A 294 69.49 -91.80 84.95
N ALA A 295 68.65 -90.93 85.54
CA ALA A 295 68.60 -90.70 86.98
C ALA A 295 68.16 -91.95 87.74
N GLN A 296 67.19 -92.70 87.21
CA GLN A 296 66.72 -93.97 87.77
C GLN A 296 67.82 -95.02 87.73
N LYS A 297 68.48 -95.22 86.58
CA LYS A 297 69.65 -96.12 86.48
C LYS A 297 70.78 -95.69 87.44
N ARG A 298 71.01 -94.39 87.60
CA ARG A 298 72.00 -93.87 88.57
C ARG A 298 71.58 -94.20 90.00
N ARG A 299 70.29 -94.06 90.33
CA ARG A 299 69.74 -94.40 91.64
C ARG A 299 69.85 -95.89 91.93
N GLU A 300 69.46 -96.74 90.99
CA GLU A 300 69.61 -98.21 91.08
C GLU A 300 71.07 -98.59 91.33
N ARG A 301 72.03 -98.02 90.59
CA ARG A 301 73.47 -98.23 90.83
C ARG A 301 73.89 -97.81 92.24
N ILE A 302 73.41 -96.66 92.73
CA ILE A 302 73.70 -96.19 94.09
C ILE A 302 73.09 -97.14 95.13
N ASP A 303 71.86 -97.59 94.93
CA ASP A 303 71.17 -98.48 95.86
C ASP A 303 71.81 -99.87 95.89
N ASP A 304 72.29 -100.39 94.75
CA ASP A 304 73.10 -101.61 94.68
C ASP A 304 74.42 -101.47 95.43
N ILE A 305 75.11 -100.32 95.30
CA ILE A 305 76.33 -100.04 96.07
C ILE A 305 76.01 -99.97 97.57
N LYS A 306 74.91 -99.31 97.97
CA LYS A 306 74.50 -99.25 99.38
C LYS A 306 74.21 -100.64 99.94
N LYS A 307 73.51 -101.51 99.19
CA LYS A 307 73.25 -102.91 99.58
C LYS A 307 74.55 -103.69 99.78
N LYS A 308 75.47 -103.62 98.80
CA LYS A 308 76.80 -104.26 98.92
C LYS A 308 77.57 -103.75 100.14
N LYS A 309 77.54 -102.44 100.41
CA LYS A 309 78.19 -101.86 101.61
C LYS A 309 77.54 -102.29 102.91
N LEU A 310 76.23 -102.48 102.95
CA LEU A 310 75.55 -103.04 104.12
C LEU A 310 75.86 -104.53 104.32
N GLU A 311 75.93 -105.31 103.24
CA GLU A 311 76.37 -106.71 103.28
C GLU A 311 77.82 -106.82 103.76
N GLU A 312 78.72 -105.96 103.29
CA GLU A 312 80.08 -105.84 103.81
C GLU A 312 80.08 -105.52 105.31
N LEU A 313 79.26 -104.57 105.78
CA LEU A 313 79.14 -104.23 107.21
C LEU A 313 78.62 -105.42 108.05
N ARG A 314 77.64 -106.17 107.55
CA ARG A 314 77.16 -107.42 108.18
C ARG A 314 78.25 -108.49 108.24
N ALA A 315 79.02 -108.65 107.16
CA ALA A 315 80.11 -109.63 107.08
C ALA A 315 81.28 -109.29 108.03
N THR A 316 81.52 -108.00 108.33
CA THR A 316 82.53 -107.57 109.31
C THR A 316 82.14 -107.81 110.78
N GLY A 317 80.97 -108.40 111.05
CA GLY A 317 80.56 -108.82 112.40
C GLY A 317 79.92 -107.73 113.25
N LEU A 318 79.41 -106.66 112.64
CA LEU A 318 78.73 -105.58 113.35
C LEU A 318 77.34 -106.05 113.86
N PRO A 319 76.96 -105.79 115.14
CA PRO A 319 75.66 -106.20 115.67
C PRO A 319 74.48 -105.62 114.86
N GLU A 320 73.49 -106.47 114.55
CA GLU A 320 72.37 -106.18 113.64
C GLU A 320 71.61 -104.88 114.00
N LYS A 321 71.59 -104.49 115.28
CA LYS A 321 70.98 -103.23 115.76
C LYS A 321 71.51 -102.01 115.00
N TYR A 322 72.81 -101.95 114.72
CA TYR A 322 73.44 -100.82 114.02
C TYR A 322 73.32 -100.92 112.50
N CYS A 323 73.27 -102.13 111.95
CA CYS A 323 72.98 -102.37 110.53
C CYS A 323 71.58 -101.89 110.15
N ILE A 324 70.59 -102.14 111.01
CA ILE A 324 69.20 -101.67 110.83
C ILE A 324 69.12 -100.13 110.86
N GLU A 325 69.89 -99.45 111.73
CA GLU A 325 69.95 -97.99 111.76
C GLU A 325 70.59 -97.41 110.49
N ALA A 326 71.62 -98.06 109.95
CA ALA A 326 72.25 -97.67 108.68
C ALA A 326 71.32 -97.89 107.48
N GLU A 327 70.56 -98.99 107.44
CA GLU A 327 69.52 -99.24 106.42
C GLU A 327 68.43 -98.16 106.43
N ARG A 328 67.95 -97.79 107.62
CA ARG A 328 66.96 -96.72 107.79
C ARG A 328 67.50 -95.36 107.32
N LYS A 329 68.74 -95.01 107.68
CA LYS A 329 69.37 -93.74 107.24
C LYS A 329 69.73 -93.72 105.76
N ALA A 330 70.01 -94.88 105.16
CA ALA A 330 70.32 -95.01 103.74
C ALA A 330 69.07 -94.95 102.82
N ASN A 331 67.87 -94.85 103.40
CA ASN A 331 66.57 -94.84 102.73
C ASN A 331 66.37 -96.03 101.77
N ILE A 332 66.89 -97.20 102.13
CA ILE A 332 66.59 -98.46 101.44
C ILE A 332 65.29 -99.00 102.04
N LEU A 333 64.16 -98.38 101.71
CA LEU A 333 62.87 -98.90 102.13
C LEU A 333 62.61 -100.24 101.41
N PRO A 334 62.13 -101.28 102.11
CA PRO A 334 61.52 -102.41 101.43
C PRO A 334 60.30 -101.90 100.67
N THR A 335 60.10 -102.38 99.43
CA THR A 335 58.84 -102.22 98.72
C THR A 335 57.74 -102.85 99.57
N THR A 336 57.04 -102.05 100.36
CA THR A 336 55.76 -102.44 100.94
C THR A 336 54.81 -102.62 99.77
N SER A 337 54.58 -103.88 99.40
CA SER A 337 53.40 -104.32 98.68
C SER A 337 52.17 -103.77 99.40
N VAL A 338 51.51 -102.79 98.77
CA VAL A 338 50.13 -102.43 99.11
C VAL A 338 49.38 -102.53 97.78
N ASN A 339 48.35 -103.37 97.79
CA ASN A 339 47.36 -103.54 96.74
C ASN A 339 46.76 -102.22 96.25
#